data_AF-A0A0A2BQK7-F1
#
_entry.id   AF-A0A0A2BQK7-F1
#
_cell.length_a   1.000
_cell.length_b   1.000
_cell.length_c   1.000
_cell.angle_alpha   90.00
_cell.angle_beta   90.00
_cell.angle_gamma   90.00
#
_symmetry.space_group_name_H-M   'P 1'
#
loop_
_entity.id
_entity.type
_entity.pdbx_description
1 polymer ?
#
loop_
_entity_poly.entity_id
_entity_poly.type
_entity_poly.pdbx_seq_one_letter_code
_entity_poly.pdbx_strand_id
1 'polypeptide(L)'
;MEKSFKPHKKGKKAFRKHIHLMPVVKSSNLLELLRPGSFVRLENQPLDLPPFQLISCKGGRCFVRQQTWGKYIHWEVAHHRLKSA
;
A
#
# COMPACT_ATOMS: atom_id res chain seq x y z
N MET A 1 -45.88 -11.14 -58.35
CA MET A 1 -44.83 -12.15 -58.08
C MET A 1 -43.59 -11.39 -57.67
N GLU A 2 -42.95 -11.55 -56.53
CA GLU A 2 -43.00 -12.54 -55.45
C GLU A 2 -42.73 -11.84 -54.11
N LYS A 3 -43.29 -12.40 -53.03
CA LYS A 3 -42.97 -12.04 -51.65
C LYS A 3 -41.54 -12.47 -51.35
N SER A 4 -40.78 -11.71 -50.57
CA SER A 4 -39.69 -12.32 -49.79
C SER A 4 -39.53 -11.72 -48.41
N PHE A 5 -39.22 -12.62 -47.50
CA PHE A 5 -39.50 -12.66 -46.07
C PHE A 5 -38.39 -11.97 -45.26
N LYS A 6 -38.77 -11.41 -44.09
CA LYS A 6 -37.87 -10.81 -43.08
C LYS A 6 -36.80 -11.80 -42.58
N PRO A 7 -35.71 -11.29 -41.98
CA PRO A 7 -35.58 -11.55 -40.55
C PRO A 7 -35.23 -10.32 -39.71
N HIS A 8 -35.97 -10.17 -38.61
CA HIS A 8 -35.62 -9.30 -37.48
C HIS A 8 -34.33 -9.80 -36.82
N LYS A 9 -33.28 -8.98 -36.79
CA LYS A 9 -32.14 -9.20 -35.90
C LYS A 9 -32.24 -8.24 -34.69
N LYS A 10 -32.76 -8.76 -33.58
CA LYS A 10 -32.72 -8.09 -32.26
C LYS A 10 -31.29 -8.14 -31.73
N GLY A 11 -30.52 -7.08 -31.98
CA GLY A 11 -29.21 -6.87 -31.37
C GLY A 11 -29.36 -6.52 -29.88
N LYS A 12 -28.79 -7.37 -29.02
CA LYS A 12 -28.83 -7.24 -27.55
C LYS A 12 -28.16 -5.92 -27.12
N LYS A 13 -28.87 -5.06 -26.40
CA LYS A 13 -28.26 -3.87 -25.77
C LYS A 13 -27.29 -4.33 -24.69
N ALA A 14 -25.99 -4.16 -24.93
CA ALA A 14 -24.97 -4.41 -23.92
C ALA A 14 -25.15 -3.40 -22.77
N PHE A 15 -25.43 -3.89 -21.57
CA PHE A 15 -25.40 -3.08 -20.36
C PHE A 15 -23.97 -2.59 -20.12
N ARG A 16 -23.69 -1.34 -20.47
CA ARG A 16 -22.48 -0.64 -20.05
C ARG A 16 -22.55 -0.47 -18.53
N LYS A 17 -21.84 -1.32 -17.80
CA LYS A 17 -21.53 -1.07 -16.38
C LYS A 17 -20.65 0.17 -16.36
N HIS A 18 -21.21 1.31 -15.96
CA HIS A 18 -20.43 2.50 -15.64
C HIS A 18 -19.64 2.17 -14.37
N ILE A 19 -18.42 1.66 -14.54
CA ILE A 19 -17.44 1.57 -13.46
C ILE A 19 -17.08 3.03 -13.13
N HIS A 20 -17.59 3.54 -12.02
CA HIS A 20 -17.09 4.78 -11.46
C HIS A 20 -15.63 4.57 -11.05
N LEU A 21 -14.72 5.03 -11.91
CA LEU A 21 -13.32 5.25 -11.59
C LEU A 21 -13.29 6.32 -10.49
N MET A 22 -13.17 5.88 -9.24
CA MET A 22 -12.85 6.79 -8.13
C MET A 22 -11.58 7.57 -8.51
N PRO A 23 -11.55 8.90 -8.32
CA PRO A 23 -10.37 9.68 -8.66
C PRO A 23 -9.20 9.16 -7.83
N VAL A 24 -8.15 8.71 -8.51
CA VAL A 24 -6.86 8.41 -7.89
C VAL A 24 -6.39 9.70 -7.24
N VAL A 25 -6.51 9.78 -5.93
CA VAL A 25 -5.97 10.88 -5.14
C VAL A 25 -4.46 10.85 -5.35
N LYS A 26 -3.93 11.84 -6.08
CA LYS A 26 -2.48 12.02 -6.25
C LYS A 26 -1.89 12.45 -4.90
N SER A 27 -1.47 11.48 -4.10
CA SER A 27 -0.66 11.72 -2.90
C SER A 27 0.79 11.39 -3.23
N SER A 28 1.51 12.29 -3.89
CA SER A 28 2.95 12.13 -4.15
C SER A 28 3.77 13.08 -3.27
N ASN A 29 3.59 13.00 -1.96
CA ASN A 29 4.76 12.97 -1.09
C ASN A 29 5.17 11.49 -1.06
N LEU A 30 5.99 11.07 -2.02
CA LEU A 30 6.58 9.73 -2.07
C LEU A 30 7.58 9.61 -0.90
N LEU A 31 7.03 9.54 0.31
CA LEU A 31 7.74 9.02 1.47
C LEU A 31 8.17 7.61 1.10
N GLU A 32 9.47 7.33 1.17
CA GLU A 32 10.03 6.00 0.97
C GLU A 32 9.14 5.00 1.70
N LEU A 33 8.47 4.14 0.93
CA LEU A 33 7.40 3.32 1.47
C LEU A 33 8.04 2.14 2.22
N LEU A 34 8.35 2.36 3.49
CA LEU A 34 8.88 1.31 4.35
C LEU A 34 7.81 0.22 4.46
N ARG A 35 8.14 -0.98 3.98
CA ARG A 35 7.20 -2.10 3.92
C ARG A 35 7.12 -2.79 5.28
N PRO A 36 5.93 -3.13 5.79
CA PRO A 36 5.80 -4.02 6.93
C PRO A 36 6.67 -5.27 6.78
N GLY A 37 7.35 -5.66 7.86
CA GLY A 37 8.30 -6.76 7.89
C GLY A 37 9.73 -6.38 7.50
N SER A 38 9.99 -5.20 6.94
CA SER A 38 11.34 -4.74 6.64
C SER A 38 12.13 -4.42 7.90
N PHE A 39 13.45 -4.38 7.76
CA PHE A 39 14.36 -3.94 8.82
C PHE A 39 14.72 -2.48 8.63
N VAL A 40 14.71 -1.74 9.74
CA VAL A 40 14.91 -0.29 9.76
C VAL A 40 15.84 0.10 10.89
N ARG A 41 16.65 1.15 10.67
CA ARG A 41 17.48 1.77 11.70
C ARG A 41 16.94 3.15 12.05
N LEU A 42 17.09 3.55 13.31
CA LEU A 42 16.91 4.94 13.68
C LEU A 42 18.09 5.76 13.17
N GLU A 43 17.85 7.01 12.81
CA GLU A 43 18.91 7.91 12.29
C GLU A 43 20.16 8.00 13.18
N ASN A 44 19.97 7.98 14.51
CA ASN A 44 21.04 8.04 15.50
C ASN A 44 21.25 6.70 16.21
N GLN A 45 20.94 5.57 15.55
CA GLN A 45 21.14 4.25 16.13
C GLN A 45 22.62 3.86 16.13
N PRO A 46 23.21 3.54 17.29
CA PRO A 46 24.55 2.96 17.38
C PRO A 46 24.74 1.75 16.45
N LEU A 47 25.89 1.64 15.79
CA LEU A 47 26.15 0.61 14.76
C LEU A 47 26.14 -0.81 15.32
N ASP A 48 26.53 -0.96 16.58
CA ASP A 48 26.56 -2.18 17.37
C ASP A 48 25.17 -2.70 17.76
N LEU A 49 24.11 -1.90 17.61
CA LEU A 49 22.74 -2.34 17.84
C LEU A 49 22.11 -2.95 16.58
N PRO A 50 21.33 -4.05 16.72
CA PRO A 50 20.63 -4.68 15.59
C PRO A 50 19.48 -3.78 15.08
N PRO A 51 19.14 -3.87 13.78
CA PRO A 51 18.03 -3.09 13.23
C PRO A 51 16.68 -3.52 13.84
N PHE A 52 15.72 -2.62 13.85
CA PHE A 52 14.36 -2.91 14.27
C PHE A 52 13.57 -3.54 13.12
N GLN A 53 12.57 -4.35 13.43
CA GLN A 53 11.61 -4.81 12.44
C GLN A 53 10.40 -3.87 12.41
N LEU A 54 10.05 -3.40 11.22
CA LEU A 54 8.87 -2.58 11.00
C LEU A 54 7.60 -3.44 11.06
N ILE A 55 6.64 -3.06 11.90
CA ILE A 55 5.35 -3.75 12.02
C ILE A 55 4.30 -3.11 11.11
N SER A 56 4.17 -1.79 11.16
CA SER A 56 3.24 -1.04 10.32
C SER A 56 3.62 0.44 10.26
N CYS A 57 3.22 1.14 9.20
CA CYS A 57 3.27 2.60 9.13
C CYS A 57 1.90 3.15 8.73
N LYS A 58 1.41 4.15 9.45
CA LYS A 58 0.15 4.85 9.17
C LYS A 58 0.32 6.33 9.47
N GLY A 59 -0.01 7.20 8.51
CA GLY A 59 -0.01 8.65 8.72
C GLY A 59 1.35 9.23 9.12
N GLY A 60 2.46 8.72 8.58
CA GLY A 60 3.81 9.20 8.88
C GLY A 60 4.37 8.70 10.22
N ARG A 61 3.68 7.79 10.91
CA ARG A 61 4.17 7.11 12.12
C ARG A 61 4.29 5.63 11.87
N CYS A 62 5.30 5.03 12.47
CA CYS A 62 5.67 3.65 12.26
C CYS A 62 5.83 2.93 13.60
N PHE A 63 5.23 1.75 13.71
CA PHE A 63 5.41 0.85 14.84
C PHE A 63 6.56 -0.08 14.52
N VAL A 64 7.56 -0.12 15.40
CA VAL A 64 8.74 -0.97 15.23
C VAL A 64 8.90 -1.87 16.46
N ARG A 65 9.56 -3.01 16.25
CA ARG A 65 9.95 -3.93 17.32
C ARG A 65 11.44 -4.21 17.29
N GLN A 66 12.04 -4.38 18.45
CA GLN A 66 13.42 -4.82 18.57
C GLN A 66 13.55 -6.29 18.14
N GLN A 67 14.63 -6.61 17.43
CA GLN A 67 15.10 -7.99 17.25
C GLN A 67 15.88 -8.36 18.50
N THR A 68 15.41 -9.40 19.20
CA THR A 68 15.75 -9.80 20.58
C THR A 68 17.27 -9.75 20.92
N TRP A 69 17.72 -9.49 22.15
CA TRP A 69 17.52 -10.26 23.39
C TRP A 69 17.05 -9.42 24.60
N GLY A 70 15.88 -9.73 25.16
CA GLY A 70 15.30 -9.01 26.31
C GLY A 70 13.78 -8.97 26.29
N LYS A 71 13.15 -8.17 27.17
CA LYS A 71 11.69 -7.94 27.14
C LYS A 71 11.28 -7.34 25.78
N TYR A 72 10.18 -7.81 25.22
CA TYR A 72 9.65 -7.28 23.96
C TYR A 72 9.28 -5.80 24.13
N ILE A 73 10.02 -4.92 23.44
CA ILE A 73 9.70 -3.50 23.39
C ILE A 73 9.12 -3.17 22.02
N HIS A 74 7.89 -2.65 22.04
CA HIS A 74 7.19 -2.04 20.91
C HIS A 74 7.03 -0.55 21.20
N TRP A 75 7.34 0.31 20.24
CA TRP A 75 7.07 1.75 20.37
C TRP A 75 6.81 2.39 19.01
N GLU A 76 6.23 3.59 19.05
CA GLU A 76 5.91 4.41 17.88
C GLU A 76 7.06 5.38 17.56
N VAL A 77 7.45 5.45 16.28
CA VAL A 77 8.49 6.36 15.79
C VAL A 77 7.97 7.12 14.57
N ALA A 78 8.36 8.38 14.43
CA ALA A 78 8.09 9.13 13.19
C ALA A 78 8.86 8.52 12.01
N HIS A 79 8.19 8.38 10.86
CA HIS A 79 8.73 7.75 9.64
C HIS A 79 10.05 8.40 9.18
N HIS A 80 10.15 9.73 9.22
CA HIS A 80 11.35 10.45 8.77
C HIS A 80 12.62 10.13 9.59
N ARG A 81 12.48 9.51 10.76
CA ARG A 81 13.61 9.09 11.62
C ARG A 81 14.06 7.66 11.35
N LEU A 82 13.35 6.95 10.48
CA LEU A 82 13.64 5.58 10.08
C LEU A 82 14.32 5.57 8.72
N LYS A 83 15.34 4.74 8.59
CA LYS A 83 16.03 4.46 7.33
C LYS A 83 16.02 2.96 7.08
N SER A 84 15.90 2.55 5.82
CA SER A 84 16.10 1.16 5.42
C SER A 84 17.50 0.70 5.87
N ALA A 85 17.55 -0.46 6.54
CA ALA A 85 18.77 -1.02 7.12
C ALA A 85 19.69 -1.67 6.07
#